data_AF-A0A968PR41-F1
#
_entry.id   AF-A0A968PR41-F1
#
_cell.length_a   1.000
_cell.length_b   1.000
_cell.length_c   1.000
_cell.angle_alpha   90.00
_cell.angle_beta   90.00
_cell.angle_gamma   90.00
#
_symmetry.space_group_name_H-M   'P 1'
#
loop_
_entity.id
_entity.type
_entity.pdbx_description
1 polymer ?
#
loop_
_entity_poly.entity_id
_entity_poly.type
_entity_poly.pdbx_seq_one_letter_code
_entity_poly.pdbx_strand_id
1 'polypeptide(L)'
;MESKPPFPPFTLETAKAKVQAAEDAWNTRDPERVALAYTEDSEWRNRAEFFSGRTAIKEFLKCKWTKELDYRLKKELWCFMDNRIAVRFEYEWHDDSGFWYRAYGNENWEFAENGLMMRRFASINDVPIQESERKFRWER
;
A
#
# COMPACT_ATOMS: atom_id res chain seq x y z
N MET A 1 14.06 17.25 -10.20
CA MET A 1 13.83 15.80 -10.43
C MET A 1 13.18 15.25 -9.18
N GLU A 2 12.04 14.59 -9.31
CA GLU A 2 11.38 13.96 -8.16
C GLU A 2 12.18 12.73 -7.71
N SER A 3 12.40 12.62 -6.40
CA SER A 3 13.13 11.52 -5.78
C SER A 3 12.56 11.25 -4.40
N LYS A 4 12.54 9.98 -3.97
CA LYS A 4 12.01 9.59 -2.66
C LYS A 4 12.91 8.57 -1.99
N PRO A 5 13.83 8.97 -1.10
CA PRO A 5 14.64 8.00 -0.35
C PRO A 5 13.74 7.12 0.56
N PRO A 6 14.21 5.95 1.00
CA PRO A 6 15.49 5.29 0.63
C PRO A 6 15.55 4.85 -0.84
N PHE A 7 16.77 4.79 -1.40
CA PHE A 7 17.05 4.39 -2.78
C PHE A 7 17.53 2.93 -2.86
N PRO A 8 17.27 2.22 -3.97
CA PRO A 8 17.86 0.91 -4.22
C PRO A 8 19.37 1.02 -4.59
N PRO A 9 20.18 -0.04 -4.41
CA PRO A 9 19.81 -1.33 -3.82
C PRO A 9 19.55 -1.23 -2.31
N PHE A 10 18.56 -1.97 -1.83
CA PHE A 10 18.16 -1.89 -0.42
C PHE A 10 19.04 -2.74 0.49
N THR A 11 19.19 -2.28 1.73
CA THR A 11 19.65 -3.08 2.88
C THR A 11 18.42 -3.46 3.72
N LEU A 12 18.60 -4.32 4.73
CA LEU A 12 17.50 -4.66 5.64
C LEU A 12 16.91 -3.42 6.32
N GLU A 13 17.77 -2.49 6.74
CA GLU A 13 17.37 -1.25 7.39
C GLU A 13 16.58 -0.35 6.43
N THR A 14 17.12 -0.11 5.23
CA THR A 14 16.47 0.78 4.26
C THR A 14 15.20 0.17 3.68
N ALA A 15 15.13 -1.15 3.52
CA ALA A 15 13.91 -1.86 3.13
C ALA A 15 12.81 -1.72 4.20
N LYS A 16 13.13 -1.93 5.49
CA LYS A 16 12.18 -1.71 6.60
C LYS A 16 11.69 -0.26 6.64
N ALA A 17 12.60 0.71 6.50
CA ALA A 17 12.23 2.12 6.44
C ALA A 17 11.32 2.43 5.24
N LYS A 18 11.57 1.81 4.08
CA LYS A 18 10.73 1.95 2.89
C LYS A 18 9.32 1.39 3.11
N VAL A 19 9.22 0.23 3.77
CA VAL A 19 7.93 -0.40 4.12
C VAL A 19 7.15 0.45 5.11
N GLN A 20 7.80 0.98 6.15
CA GLN A 20 7.16 1.86 7.12
C GLN A 20 6.68 3.18 6.49
N ALA A 21 7.52 3.83 5.66
CA ALA A 21 7.13 5.05 4.95
C ALA A 21 5.92 4.83 4.02
N ALA A 22 5.81 3.64 3.40
CA ALA A 22 4.62 3.27 2.64
C ALA A 22 3.41 3.01 3.54
N GLU A 23 3.57 2.33 4.69
CA GLU A 23 2.49 2.17 5.68
C GLU A 23 1.92 3.52 6.13
N ASP A 24 2.80 4.44 6.51
CA ASP A 24 2.42 5.78 6.99
C ASP A 24 1.68 6.56 5.90
N ALA A 25 2.19 6.53 4.66
CA ALA A 25 1.55 7.19 3.54
C ALA A 25 0.14 6.63 3.29
N TRP A 26 -0.03 5.31 3.26
CA TRP A 26 -1.34 4.70 3.01
C TRP A 26 -2.34 4.94 4.15
N ASN A 27 -1.88 5.03 5.40
CA ASN A 27 -2.75 5.35 6.55
C ASN A 27 -3.28 6.80 6.54
N THR A 28 -2.64 7.72 5.79
CA THR A 28 -3.19 9.07 5.57
C THR A 28 -4.51 9.03 4.79
N ARG A 29 -4.69 8.00 3.94
CA ARG A 29 -5.83 7.84 3.03
C ARG A 29 -6.00 9.04 2.08
N ASP A 30 -4.87 9.68 1.75
CA ASP A 30 -4.77 10.79 0.81
C ASP A 30 -4.24 10.27 -0.55
N PRO A 31 -5.10 10.21 -1.60
CA PRO A 31 -4.72 9.72 -2.92
C PRO A 31 -3.57 10.51 -3.54
N GLU A 32 -3.53 11.83 -3.34
CA GLU A 32 -2.52 12.70 -3.91
C GLU A 32 -1.17 12.42 -3.27
N ARG A 33 -1.13 12.37 -1.92
CA ARG A 33 0.10 12.08 -1.16
C ARG A 33 0.65 10.69 -1.44
N VAL A 34 -0.21 9.68 -1.56
CA VAL A 34 0.21 8.29 -1.83
C VAL A 34 0.73 8.16 -3.26
N ALA A 35 0.08 8.77 -4.25
CA ALA A 35 0.49 8.70 -5.65
C ALA A 35 1.91 9.24 -5.90
N LEU A 36 2.40 10.19 -5.08
CA LEU A 36 3.77 10.72 -5.16
C LEU A 36 4.87 9.69 -4.82
N ALA A 37 4.52 8.48 -4.34
CA ALA A 37 5.49 7.40 -4.14
C ALA A 37 5.77 6.56 -5.40
N TYR A 38 5.05 6.80 -6.49
CA TYR A 38 5.08 6.00 -7.72
C TYR A 38 5.70 6.80 -8.86
N THR A 39 6.29 6.15 -9.88
CA THR A 39 6.70 6.84 -11.12
C THR A 39 5.48 7.35 -11.89
N GLU A 40 5.67 8.30 -12.80
CA GLU A 40 4.55 8.85 -13.60
C GLU A 40 3.83 7.79 -14.44
N ASP A 41 4.57 6.77 -14.87
CA ASP A 41 4.18 5.62 -15.70
C ASP A 41 4.00 4.31 -14.91
N SER A 42 3.98 4.38 -13.57
CA SER A 42 3.99 3.21 -12.68
C SER A 42 2.90 2.18 -13.03
N GLU A 43 3.28 0.91 -13.15
CA GLU A 43 2.38 -0.18 -13.51
C GLU A 43 1.84 -0.90 -12.29
N TRP A 44 0.52 -1.08 -12.23
CA TRP A 44 -0.15 -1.75 -11.13
C TRP A 44 -0.98 -2.94 -11.57
N ARG A 45 -0.91 -3.99 -10.76
CA ARG A 45 -2.00 -4.95 -10.61
C ARG A 45 -2.46 -4.91 -9.16
N ASN A 46 -3.73 -4.61 -8.94
CA ASN A 46 -4.35 -4.68 -7.62
C ASN A 46 -5.55 -5.63 -7.67
N ARG A 47 -5.43 -6.80 -7.04
CA ARG A 47 -6.39 -7.91 -7.19
C ARG A 47 -6.52 -8.29 -8.68
N ALA A 48 -7.67 -8.04 -9.29
CA ALA A 48 -7.98 -8.30 -10.69
C ALA A 48 -7.96 -7.03 -11.56
N GLU A 49 -7.65 -5.86 -11.00
CA GLU A 49 -7.56 -4.59 -11.72
C GLU A 49 -6.14 -4.31 -12.18
N PHE A 50 -5.99 -3.83 -13.42
CA PHE A 50 -4.72 -3.50 -14.05
C PHE A 50 -4.77 -2.09 -14.61
N PHE A 51 -3.79 -1.28 -14.28
CA PHE A 51 -3.73 0.11 -14.72
C PHE A 51 -2.30 0.66 -14.62
N SER A 52 -2.03 1.76 -15.31
CA SER A 52 -0.73 2.44 -15.30
C SER A 52 -0.89 3.93 -15.11
N GLY A 53 0.09 4.50 -14.42
CA GLY A 53 0.31 5.92 -14.27
C GLY A 53 -0.36 6.55 -13.05
N ARG A 54 0.22 7.66 -12.58
CA ARG A 54 -0.21 8.33 -11.34
C ARG A 54 -1.67 8.75 -11.35
N THR A 55 -2.18 9.20 -12.49
CA THR A 55 -3.60 9.60 -12.61
C THR A 55 -4.52 8.42 -12.33
N ALA A 56 -4.26 7.26 -12.94
CA ALA A 56 -5.06 6.06 -12.68
C ALA A 56 -4.92 5.56 -11.23
N ILE A 57 -3.71 5.64 -10.66
CA ILE A 57 -3.47 5.32 -9.24
C ILE A 57 -4.31 6.22 -8.32
N LYS A 58 -4.34 7.53 -8.57
CA LYS A 58 -5.14 8.47 -7.76
C LYS A 58 -6.63 8.14 -7.83
N GLU A 59 -7.17 7.88 -9.02
CA GLU A 59 -8.58 7.51 -9.17
C GLU A 59 -8.91 6.19 -8.46
N PHE A 60 -8.04 5.18 -8.61
CA PHE A 60 -8.18 3.92 -7.88
C PHE A 60 -8.21 4.15 -6.35
N LEU A 61 -7.30 4.96 -5.82
CA LEU A 61 -7.20 5.25 -4.39
C LEU A 61 -8.41 6.05 -3.86
N LYS A 62 -8.94 6.99 -4.66
CA LYS A 62 -10.20 7.68 -4.33
C LYS A 62 -11.34 6.69 -4.16
N CYS A 63 -11.57 5.84 -5.17
CA CYS A 63 -12.62 4.81 -5.12
C CYS A 63 -12.40 3.85 -3.94
N LYS A 64 -11.16 3.44 -3.69
CA LYS A 64 -10.80 2.56 -2.58
C LYS A 64 -11.26 3.12 -1.24
N TRP A 65 -10.94 4.38 -0.92
CA TRP A 65 -11.26 4.95 0.40
C TRP A 65 -12.64 5.58 0.50
N THR A 66 -13.38 5.71 -0.60
CA THR A 66 -14.85 5.88 -0.55
C THR A 66 -15.53 4.60 -0.06
N LYS A 67 -15.01 3.42 -0.42
CA LYS A 67 -15.57 2.12 -0.03
C LYS A 67 -15.04 1.62 1.31
N GLU A 68 -13.72 1.70 1.51
CA GLU A 68 -13.03 1.11 2.66
C GLU A 68 -12.97 2.09 3.82
N LEU A 69 -14.08 2.20 4.56
CA LEU A 69 -14.22 3.13 5.66
C LEU A 69 -13.41 2.69 6.87
N ASP A 70 -12.95 3.67 7.65
CA ASP A 70 -12.11 3.47 8.82
C ASP A 70 -10.86 2.60 8.64
N TYR A 71 -10.36 2.55 7.40
CA TYR A 71 -9.14 1.89 6.97
C TYR A 71 -7.93 2.10 7.91
N ARG A 72 -7.38 1.01 8.44
CA ARG A 72 -6.14 0.98 9.23
C ARG A 72 -5.25 -0.15 8.73
N LEU A 73 -4.00 0.17 8.37
CA LEU A 73 -3.08 -0.73 7.71
C LEU A 73 -1.83 -0.98 8.53
N LYS A 74 -1.40 -2.24 8.56
CA LYS A 74 -0.06 -2.65 9.00
C LYS A 74 0.66 -3.37 7.88
N LYS A 75 1.89 -2.97 7.58
CA LYS A 75 2.79 -3.60 6.62
C LYS A 75 4.00 -4.19 7.36
N GLU A 76 4.52 -5.28 6.81
CA GLU A 76 5.68 -5.97 7.32
C GLU A 76 6.57 -6.41 6.15
N LEU A 77 7.86 -6.15 6.26
CA LEU A 77 8.85 -6.64 5.30
C LEU A 77 8.88 -8.17 5.31
N TRP A 78 8.76 -8.79 4.14
CA TRP A 78 8.93 -10.24 3.99
C TRP A 78 10.34 -10.59 3.53
N CYS A 79 10.77 -10.01 2.41
CA CYS A 79 12.13 -10.10 1.89
C CYS A 79 12.43 -8.94 0.94
N PHE A 80 13.68 -8.77 0.56
CA PHE A 80 14.11 -7.77 -0.42
C PHE A 80 15.30 -8.32 -1.22
N MET A 81 15.48 -7.79 -2.43
CA MET A 81 16.63 -8.08 -3.29
C MET A 81 16.83 -6.91 -4.24
N ASP A 82 18.03 -6.31 -4.26
CA ASP A 82 18.37 -5.17 -5.10
C ASP A 82 17.34 -4.03 -5.01
N ASN A 83 16.60 -3.79 -6.09
CA ASN A 83 15.56 -2.77 -6.20
C ASN A 83 14.14 -3.29 -5.96
N ARG A 84 13.98 -4.47 -5.35
CA ARG A 84 12.70 -5.11 -5.09
C ARG A 84 12.46 -5.36 -3.61
N ILE A 85 11.21 -5.20 -3.20
CA ILE A 85 10.74 -5.49 -1.84
C ILE A 85 9.47 -6.32 -1.92
N ALA A 86 9.41 -7.42 -1.17
CA ALA A 86 8.19 -8.18 -0.92
C ALA A 86 7.65 -7.86 0.47
N VAL A 87 6.35 -7.60 0.54
CA VAL A 87 5.69 -7.09 1.74
C VAL A 87 4.44 -7.92 2.03
N ARG A 88 4.28 -8.28 3.30
CA ARG A 88 3.02 -8.78 3.84
C ARG A 88 2.30 -7.61 4.50
N PHE A 89 0.98 -7.59 4.41
CA PHE A 89 0.21 -6.58 5.10
C PHE A 89 -1.17 -7.10 5.48
N GLU A 90 -1.76 -6.45 6.47
CA GLU A 90 -3.16 -6.60 6.81
C GLU A 90 -3.77 -5.22 7.05
N TYR A 91 -5.02 -5.04 6.66
CA TYR A 91 -5.77 -3.84 7.00
C TYR A 91 -7.20 -4.15 7.42
N GLU A 92 -7.70 -3.36 8.36
CA GLU A 92 -9.08 -3.44 8.85
C GLU A 92 -9.87 -2.26 8.32
N TRP A 93 -11.10 -2.53 7.90
CA TRP A 93 -12.03 -1.55 7.36
C TRP A 93 -13.46 -2.05 7.51
N HIS A 94 -14.45 -1.17 7.32
CA HIS A 94 -15.85 -1.55 7.18
C HIS A 94 -16.49 -0.88 5.97
N ASP A 95 -17.53 -1.50 5.43
CA ASP A 95 -18.36 -0.87 4.39
C ASP A 95 -19.38 0.11 4.98
N ASP A 96 -20.15 0.77 4.12
CA ASP A 96 -21.22 1.71 4.49
C ASP A 96 -22.41 1.04 5.19
N SER A 97 -22.49 -0.29 5.15
CA SER A 97 -23.48 -1.10 5.85
C SER A 97 -23.00 -1.54 7.24
N GLY A 98 -21.76 -1.20 7.62
CA GLY A 98 -21.17 -1.51 8.92
C GLY A 98 -20.58 -2.92 9.03
N PHE A 99 -20.47 -3.68 7.93
CA PHE A 99 -19.80 -4.97 7.96
C PHE A 99 -18.29 -4.75 8.00
N TRP A 100 -17.63 -5.37 8.97
CA TRP A 100 -16.19 -5.27 9.16
C TRP A 100 -15.46 -6.38 8.42
N TYR A 101 -14.28 -6.02 7.91
CA TYR A 101 -13.38 -6.93 7.22
C TYR A 101 -11.95 -6.75 7.72
N ARG A 102 -11.21 -7.86 7.76
CA ARG A 102 -9.75 -7.85 7.77
C ARG A 102 -9.25 -8.37 6.43
N ALA A 103 -8.59 -7.51 5.69
CA ALA A 103 -7.97 -7.83 4.43
C ALA A 103 -6.54 -8.30 4.67
N TYR A 104 -6.18 -9.46 4.14
CA TYR A 104 -4.82 -10.00 4.15
C TYR A 104 -4.20 -9.88 2.78
N GLY A 105 -2.99 -9.31 2.71
CA GLY A 105 -2.36 -8.96 1.45
C GLY A 105 -0.90 -9.35 1.35
N ASN A 106 -0.49 -9.67 0.13
CA ASN A 106 0.90 -9.70 -0.28
C ASN A 106 1.08 -8.74 -1.44
N GLU A 107 2.11 -7.91 -1.35
CA GLU A 107 2.49 -7.03 -2.45
C GLU A 107 3.99 -7.08 -2.73
N ASN A 108 4.32 -7.03 -4.02
CA ASN A 108 5.69 -6.99 -4.51
C ASN A 108 5.91 -5.66 -5.23
N TRP A 109 6.99 -5.00 -4.84
CA TRP A 109 7.35 -3.67 -5.29
C TRP A 109 8.66 -3.73 -6.05
N GLU A 110 8.73 -2.94 -7.12
CA GLU A 110 9.98 -2.66 -7.81
C GLU A 110 10.16 -1.14 -7.96
N PHE A 111 11.39 -0.69 -7.70
CA PHE A 111 11.73 0.72 -7.62
C PHE A 111 12.70 1.14 -8.72
N ALA A 112 12.49 2.35 -9.25
CA ALA A 112 13.47 3.06 -10.06
C ALA A 112 14.62 3.60 -9.18
N GLU A 113 15.72 4.02 -9.81
CA GLU A 113 16.91 4.52 -9.12
C GLU A 113 16.62 5.75 -8.24
N ASN A 114 15.65 6.57 -8.61
CA ASN A 114 15.20 7.72 -7.82
C ASN A 114 14.31 7.35 -6.61
N GLY A 115 14.14 6.06 -6.34
CA GLY A 115 13.39 5.53 -5.20
C GLY A 115 11.87 5.56 -5.35
N LEU A 116 11.34 5.93 -6.52
CA LEU A 116 9.92 5.84 -6.82
C LEU A 116 9.56 4.41 -7.28
N MET A 117 8.37 3.94 -6.92
CA MET A 117 7.91 2.60 -7.27
C MET A 117 7.40 2.59 -8.72
N MET A 118 8.09 1.85 -9.58
CA MET A 118 7.73 1.71 -11.00
C MET A 118 6.76 0.55 -11.25
N ARG A 119 6.73 -0.46 -10.37
CA ARG A 119 5.79 -1.59 -10.46
C ARG A 119 5.25 -2.00 -9.10
N ARG A 120 3.95 -2.25 -9.03
CA ARG A 120 3.25 -2.74 -7.82
C ARG A 120 2.31 -3.89 -8.17
N PHE A 121 2.56 -5.06 -7.62
CA PHE A 121 1.70 -6.23 -7.77
C PHE A 121 1.14 -6.62 -6.42
N ALA A 122 -0.17 -6.47 -6.21
CA ALA A 122 -0.83 -6.75 -4.94
C ALA A 122 -1.95 -7.79 -5.09
N SER A 123 -1.89 -8.83 -4.26
CA SER A 123 -2.94 -9.84 -4.09
C SER A 123 -3.50 -9.70 -2.68
N ILE A 124 -4.83 -9.62 -2.58
CA ILE A 124 -5.53 -9.27 -1.33
C ILE A 124 -6.81 -10.10 -1.23
N ASN A 125 -7.06 -10.67 -0.05
CA ASN A 125 -8.26 -11.43 0.26
C ASN A 125 -8.92 -10.85 1.52
N ASP A 126 -10.23 -10.60 1.46
CA ASP A 126 -11.00 -10.05 2.58
C ASP A 126 -11.63 -11.19 3.39
N VAL A 127 -11.51 -11.10 4.70
CA VAL A 127 -12.17 -12.01 5.64
C VAL A 127 -13.15 -11.19 6.47
N PRO A 128 -14.46 -11.52 6.48
CA PRO A 128 -15.42 -10.88 7.38
C PRO A 128 -15.02 -11.10 8.83
N ILE A 129 -15.15 -10.05 9.64
CA ILE A 129 -14.91 -10.09 11.09
C ILE A 129 -16.03 -9.35 11.82
N GLN A 130 -16.22 -9.63 13.10
CA GLN A 130 -17.00 -8.79 13.99
C GLN A 130 -16.18 -7.57 14.43
N GLU A 131 -16.85 -6.48 14.79
CA GLU A 131 -16.18 -5.28 15.30
C GLU A 131 -15.35 -5.58 16.57
N SER A 132 -15.81 -6.51 17.41
CA SER A 132 -15.11 -6.98 18.62
C SER A 132 -13.76 -7.64 18.29
N GLU A 133 -13.62 -8.24 17.11
CA GLU A 133 -12.42 -8.95 16.67
C GLU A 133 -11.34 -8.02 16.11
N ARG A 134 -11.62 -6.72 15.96
CA ARG A 134 -10.65 -5.73 15.46
C ARG A 134 -9.42 -5.63 16.36
N LYS A 135 -8.24 -5.61 15.72
CA LYS A 135 -6.92 -5.46 16.35
C LYS A 135 -6.40 -4.02 16.26
N PHE A 136 -6.82 -3.26 15.25
CA PHE A 136 -6.26 -1.95 14.95
C PHE A 136 -7.13 -0.82 15.49
N ARG A 137 -6.70 -0.25 16.63
CA ARG A 137 -7.48 0.73 17.42
C ARG A 137 -6.74 2.02 17.78
N TRP A 138 -5.65 2.34 17.08
CA TRP A 138 -4.94 3.62 17.33
C TRP A 138 -5.73 4.84 16.85
N GLU A 139 -5.48 5.97 17.53
CA GLU A 139 -5.94 7.30 17.16
C GLU A 139 -5.22 7.81 15.91
N ARG A 140 -5.87 8.69 15.15
CA ARG A 140 -5.37 9.22 13.88
C ARG A 140 -4.98 10.67 13.99
#